data_AF-A0A357MS98-F1
#
_entry.id   AF-A0A357MS98-F1
#
_cell.length_a   1.000
_cell.length_b   1.000
_cell.length_c   1.000
_cell.angle_alpha   90.00
_cell.angle_beta   90.00
_cell.angle_gamma   90.00
#
_symmetry.space_group_name_H-M   'P 1'
#
loop_
_entity.id
_entity.type
_entity.pdbx_description
1 polymer ?
#
loop_
_entity_poly.entity_id
_entity_poly.type
_entity_poly.pdbx_seq_one_letter_code
_entity_poly.pdbx_strand_id
1 'polypeptide(L)'
;GALAAIIIGSTSNDRSLGNMATGTAMASMGGAAQHMINFTREHEIEADNIGMRILYKSAFDPLAMPNFFGRMQRLYFNYTSDVPKFLLTHPVTSDRIAESKNRADKFPHKEIKSSKAFSLIRMRTQILTSNNYPLNTIKQFQPKLNAKQQNSEELQYGYALALYQNLQFTQAAIITTDLQQKYPHEVLFKMLAAQLATENKQLDHALNLLKNELTNHATYYPLIIQYGQTLIIAKQSQMACDFIRAKIRLYPNNSGLYRLLAEAYAQNNQIADAYQAKAKAYEIDGYGRQAALLLHQALKTPKLNTTDRAIINARIDQLKEIDKEE
;
A
#
# COMPACT_ATOMS: atom_id res chain seq x y z
N GLY A 1 28.34 -13.22 1.43
CA GLY A 1 29.54 -13.58 2.19
C GLY A 1 29.53 -12.84 3.51
N ALA A 2 29.69 -13.59 4.60
CA ALA A 2 29.98 -13.17 5.98
C ALA A 2 29.01 -12.17 6.65
N LEU A 3 27.99 -12.72 7.33
CA LEU A 3 27.46 -12.14 8.58
C LEU A 3 28.36 -12.61 9.72
N ALA A 4 28.98 -11.69 10.44
CA ALA A 4 29.62 -11.96 11.72
C ALA A 4 28.71 -11.41 12.84
N ALA A 5 27.95 -12.31 13.46
CA ALA A 5 27.33 -12.07 14.75
C ALA A 5 28.32 -12.51 15.83
N ILE A 6 28.82 -11.55 16.61
CA ILE A 6 29.59 -11.80 17.83
C ILE A 6 28.59 -11.85 18.97
N ILE A 7 28.37 -13.06 19.52
CA ILE A 7 27.80 -13.24 20.85
C ILE A 7 28.96 -13.73 21.72
N ILE A 8 29.45 -12.86 22.60
CA ILE A 8 30.34 -13.26 23.70
C ILE A 8 29.44 -13.47 24.91
N GLY A 9 29.23 -14.74 25.26
CA GLY A 9 28.63 -15.16 26.51
C GLY A 9 29.65 -15.10 27.63
N SER A 10 29.29 -14.43 28.72
CA SER A 10 30.03 -14.34 29.97
C SER A 10 30.15 -15.71 30.64
N THR A 11 31.37 -16.05 31.02
CA THR A 11 31.75 -17.23 31.78
C THR A 11 31.25 -17.17 33.22
N SER A 12 30.54 -18.19 33.67
CA SER A 12 30.48 -18.57 35.08
C SER A 12 30.68 -20.08 35.19
N ASN A 13 31.77 -20.44 35.88
CA ASN A 13 32.15 -21.79 36.28
C ASN A 13 31.01 -22.54 36.95
N ASP A 14 30.68 -23.73 36.45
CA ASP A 14 30.68 -24.92 37.31
C ASP A 14 30.81 -26.19 36.46
N ARG A 15 31.86 -26.97 36.77
CA ARG A 15 32.13 -28.28 36.19
C ARG A 15 31.50 -29.33 37.11
N SER A 16 30.44 -30.00 36.68
CA SER A 16 30.27 -31.45 36.90
C SER A 16 29.00 -31.97 36.20
N LEU A 17 29.17 -33.01 35.37
CA LEU A 17 28.13 -33.95 34.91
C LEU A 17 27.03 -33.41 33.97
N GLY A 18 27.34 -33.39 32.66
CA GLY A 18 26.32 -33.20 31.62
C GLY A 18 26.78 -33.32 30.16
N ASN A 19 27.89 -34.01 29.88
CA ASN A 19 28.48 -34.12 28.53
C ASN A 19 27.77 -35.11 27.59
N MET A 20 26.43 -35.15 27.59
CA MET A 20 25.64 -35.92 26.61
C MET A 20 24.44 -35.16 26.03
N ALA A 21 24.13 -33.95 26.48
CA ALA A 21 22.96 -33.19 26.01
C ALA A 21 23.27 -32.11 24.94
N THR A 22 24.54 -31.84 24.65
CA THR A 22 24.95 -30.77 23.71
C THR A 22 25.10 -31.24 22.26
N GLY A 23 25.13 -32.55 22.00
CA GLY A 23 25.19 -33.10 20.63
C GLY A 23 23.84 -33.20 19.91
N THR A 24 22.74 -33.40 20.65
CA THR A 24 21.38 -33.56 20.09
C THR A 24 20.64 -32.23 19.92
N ALA A 25 20.96 -31.20 20.71
CA ALA A 25 20.34 -29.87 20.59
C ALA A 25 20.85 -29.05 19.38
N MET A 26 22.00 -29.41 18.79
CA MET A 26 22.52 -28.75 17.58
C MET A 26 22.01 -29.39 16.28
N ALA A 27 21.62 -30.66 16.29
CA ALA A 27 21.02 -31.31 15.12
C ALA A 27 19.59 -30.79 14.84
N SER A 28 18.84 -30.40 15.87
CA SER A 28 17.49 -29.84 15.74
C SER A 28 17.46 -28.39 15.22
N MET A 29 18.60 -27.67 15.25
CA MET A 29 18.71 -26.30 14.74
C MET A 29 19.07 -26.24 13.24
N GLY A 30 19.55 -27.35 12.66
CA GLY A 30 19.91 -27.42 11.24
C GLY A 30 18.71 -27.62 10.29
N GLY A 31 17.62 -28.22 10.78
CA GLY A 31 16.42 -28.50 9.98
C GLY A 31 15.45 -27.31 9.85
N ALA A 32 15.45 -26.39 10.81
CA ALA A 32 14.49 -25.28 10.86
C ALA A 32 14.86 -24.08 9.96
N ALA A 33 16.12 -23.98 9.52
CA ALA A 33 16.56 -22.90 8.62
C ALA A 33 16.24 -23.16 7.13
N GLN A 34 15.87 -24.41 6.78
CA GLN A 34 15.51 -24.79 5.41
C GLN A 34 14.09 -24.34 5.02
N HIS A 35 13.31 -23.81 5.97
CA HIS A 35 12.01 -23.17 5.71
C HIS A 35 12.13 -21.73 5.17
N MET A 36 13.33 -21.25 4.83
CA MET A 36 13.41 -20.19 3.83
C MET A 36 12.75 -20.70 2.55
N ILE A 37 11.63 -20.08 2.17
CA ILE A 37 10.77 -20.48 1.06
C ILE A 37 11.55 -20.31 -0.26
N ASN A 38 12.42 -21.27 -0.55
CA ASN A 38 12.83 -21.55 -1.91
C ASN A 38 11.63 -22.27 -2.52
N PHE A 39 10.82 -21.57 -3.32
CA PHE A 39 9.83 -22.24 -4.14
C PHE A 39 10.58 -23.31 -4.96
N THR A 40 10.09 -24.55 -4.90
CA THR A 40 10.67 -25.61 -5.73
C THR A 40 10.51 -25.20 -7.19
N ARG A 41 11.44 -25.65 -8.04
CA ARG A 41 11.36 -25.42 -9.49
C ARG A 41 9.98 -25.81 -10.05
N GLU A 42 9.36 -26.85 -9.49
CA GLU A 42 8.03 -27.33 -9.85
C GLU A 42 6.94 -26.28 -9.57
N HIS A 43 6.99 -25.62 -8.41
CA HIS A 43 6.03 -24.55 -8.06
C HIS A 43 6.14 -23.36 -9.01
N GLU A 44 7.35 -22.96 -9.41
CA GLU A 44 7.53 -21.86 -10.39
C GLU A 44 6.96 -22.22 -11.76
N ILE A 45 7.18 -23.46 -12.22
CA ILE A 45 6.68 -23.93 -13.52
C ILE A 45 5.14 -23.95 -13.53
N GLU A 46 4.54 -24.44 -12.44
CA GLU A 46 3.09 -24.49 -12.28
C GLU A 46 2.49 -23.08 -12.19
N ALA A 47 3.10 -22.19 -11.39
CA ALA A 47 2.69 -20.81 -11.27
C ALA A 47 2.77 -20.07 -12.61
N ASP A 48 3.87 -20.23 -13.37
CA ASP A 48 4.02 -19.63 -14.70
C ASP A 48 2.98 -20.16 -15.69
N ASN A 49 2.59 -21.44 -15.57
CA ASN A 49 1.60 -22.06 -16.45
C ASN A 49 0.18 -21.55 -16.16
N ILE A 50 -0.22 -21.56 -14.89
CA ILE A 50 -1.50 -21.02 -14.45
C ILE A 50 -1.56 -19.52 -14.74
N GLY A 51 -0.50 -18.79 -14.42
CA GLY A 51 -0.37 -17.35 -14.64
C GLY A 51 -0.53 -16.96 -16.11
N MET A 52 0.10 -17.69 -17.05
CA MET A 52 -0.04 -17.44 -18.49
C MET A 52 -1.49 -17.58 -18.95
N ARG A 53 -2.20 -18.63 -18.49
CA ARG A 53 -3.61 -18.84 -18.84
C ARG A 53 -4.50 -17.73 -18.30
N ILE A 54 -4.25 -17.27 -17.07
CA ILE A 54 -4.99 -16.15 -16.46
C ILE A 54 -4.72 -14.85 -17.21
N LEU A 55 -3.44 -14.59 -17.55
CA LEU A 55 -3.01 -13.41 -18.30
C LEU A 55 -3.77 -13.31 -19.63
N TYR A 56 -3.78 -14.40 -20.42
CA TYR A 56 -4.48 -14.45 -21.68
C TYR A 56 -6.01 -14.33 -21.52
N LYS A 57 -6.61 -15.08 -20.58
CA LYS A 57 -8.06 -15.02 -20.31
C LYS A 57 -8.53 -13.64 -19.85
N SER A 58 -7.64 -12.87 -19.21
CA SER A 58 -7.90 -11.50 -18.78
C SER A 58 -7.66 -10.47 -19.88
N ALA A 59 -7.45 -10.91 -21.13
CA ALA A 59 -7.15 -10.06 -22.28
C ALA A 59 -5.88 -9.21 -22.13
N PHE A 60 -4.84 -9.78 -21.50
CA PHE A 60 -3.48 -9.24 -21.54
C PHE A 60 -2.63 -9.98 -22.58
N ASP A 61 -1.51 -9.36 -22.98
CA ASP A 61 -0.59 -9.90 -23.96
C ASP A 61 0.17 -11.11 -23.39
N PRO A 62 0.04 -12.32 -23.97
CA PRO A 62 0.80 -13.51 -23.56
C PRO A 62 2.31 -13.29 -23.58
N LEU A 63 2.83 -12.46 -24.49
CA LEU A 63 4.25 -12.13 -24.59
C LEU A 63 4.71 -11.21 -23.45
N ALA A 64 3.80 -10.58 -22.70
CA ALA A 64 4.18 -9.71 -21.59
C ALA A 64 4.93 -10.45 -20.48
N MET A 65 4.59 -11.72 -20.21
CA MET A 65 5.28 -12.54 -19.21
C MET A 65 6.74 -12.86 -19.59
N PRO A 66 7.06 -13.47 -20.75
CA PRO A 66 8.46 -13.71 -21.14
C PRO A 66 9.25 -12.39 -21.29
N ASN A 67 8.61 -11.32 -21.78
CA ASN A 67 9.23 -10.00 -21.83
C ASN A 67 9.55 -9.44 -20.45
N PHE A 68 8.68 -9.65 -19.46
CA PHE A 68 8.91 -9.28 -18.07
C PHE A 68 10.05 -10.09 -17.46
N PHE A 69 10.06 -11.41 -17.64
CA PHE A 69 11.17 -12.26 -17.19
C PHE A 69 12.50 -11.86 -17.82
N GLY A 70 12.55 -11.58 -19.12
CA GLY A 70 13.76 -11.07 -19.77
C GLY A 70 14.24 -9.73 -19.19
N ARG A 71 13.33 -8.82 -18.82
CA ARG A 71 13.70 -7.59 -18.10
C ARG A 71 14.27 -7.89 -16.72
N MET A 72 13.64 -8.78 -15.95
CA MET A 72 14.10 -9.17 -14.61
C MET A 72 15.48 -9.85 -14.66
N GLN A 73 15.72 -10.73 -15.63
CA GLN A 73 17.02 -11.37 -15.82
C GLN A 73 18.12 -10.34 -16.12
N ARG A 74 17.85 -9.34 -16.97
CA ARG A 74 18.81 -8.25 -17.22
C ARG A 74 19.09 -7.43 -15.96
N LEU A 75 18.08 -7.17 -15.13
CA LEU A 75 18.26 -6.47 -13.85
C LEU A 75 19.11 -7.31 -12.89
N TYR A 76 18.88 -8.63 -12.82
CA TYR A 76 19.65 -9.53 -11.97
C TYR A 76 21.15 -9.52 -12.32
N PHE A 77 21.50 -9.52 -13.61
CA PHE A 77 22.89 -9.50 -14.04
C PHE A 77 23.56 -8.14 -13.93
N ASN A 78 22.81 -7.05 -14.10
CA ASN A 78 23.37 -5.69 -14.12
C ASN A 78 23.51 -5.06 -12.73
N TYR A 79 22.77 -5.55 -11.72
CA TYR A 79 22.81 -5.03 -10.35
C TYR A 79 23.41 -6.08 -9.40
N THR A 80 24.72 -5.97 -9.13
CA THR A 80 25.43 -6.84 -8.18
C THR A 80 25.09 -6.56 -6.71
N SER A 81 24.54 -5.39 -6.39
CA SER A 81 24.32 -4.96 -4.99
C SER A 81 22.86 -4.81 -4.56
N ASP A 82 21.91 -4.69 -5.50
CA ASP A 82 20.49 -4.40 -5.23
C ASP A 82 19.56 -5.32 -6.04
N VAL A 83 19.76 -6.63 -5.93
CA VAL A 83 18.82 -7.60 -6.51
C VAL A 83 17.47 -7.47 -5.79
N PRO A 84 16.35 -7.27 -6.52
CA PRO A 84 15.03 -7.22 -5.90
C PRO A 84 14.77 -8.48 -5.07
N LYS A 85 14.31 -8.32 -3.82
CA LYS A 85 14.03 -9.45 -2.90
C LYS A 85 13.14 -10.53 -3.52
N PHE A 86 12.21 -10.13 -4.38
CA PHE A 86 11.37 -11.05 -5.15
C PHE A 86 12.16 -12.06 -5.99
N LEU A 87 13.29 -11.66 -6.58
CA LEU A 87 14.15 -12.57 -7.37
C LEU A 87 14.97 -13.54 -6.52
N LEU A 88 15.11 -13.28 -5.22
CA LEU A 88 15.77 -14.21 -4.31
C LEU A 88 14.87 -15.41 -4.01
N THR A 89 13.55 -15.20 -3.95
CA THR A 89 12.57 -16.28 -3.73
C THR A 89 12.03 -16.87 -5.03
N HIS A 90 11.97 -16.08 -6.12
CA HIS A 90 11.51 -16.49 -7.45
C HIS A 90 12.60 -16.21 -8.51
N PRO A 91 13.66 -17.03 -8.58
CA PRO A 91 14.74 -16.80 -9.55
C PRO A 91 14.24 -16.97 -10.99
N VAL A 92 14.54 -15.99 -11.83
CA VAL A 92 14.23 -16.04 -13.26
C VAL A 92 15.41 -16.63 -14.02
N THR A 93 15.22 -17.83 -14.58
CA THR A 93 16.25 -18.56 -15.35
C THR A 93 16.02 -18.47 -16.85
N SER A 94 17.04 -18.78 -17.66
CA SER A 94 16.92 -18.90 -19.12
C SER A 94 15.86 -19.92 -19.53
N ASP A 95 15.78 -21.06 -18.82
CA ASP A 95 14.80 -22.12 -19.09
C ASP A 95 13.37 -21.61 -18.92
N ARG A 96 13.09 -20.85 -17.85
CA ARG A 96 11.77 -20.26 -17.62
C ARG A 96 11.39 -19.25 -18.70
N ILE A 97 12.34 -18.46 -19.18
CA ILE A 97 12.11 -17.51 -20.29
C ILE A 97 11.79 -18.28 -21.58
N ALA A 98 12.55 -19.31 -21.90
CA ALA A 98 12.32 -20.13 -23.09
C ALA A 98 10.97 -20.86 -23.01
N GLU A 99 10.63 -21.43 -21.86
CA GLU A 99 9.37 -22.13 -21.64
C GLU A 99 8.16 -21.19 -21.69
N SER A 100 8.24 -20.04 -21.03
CA SER A 100 7.17 -19.02 -21.08
C SER A 100 6.97 -18.47 -22.48
N LYS A 101 8.03 -18.31 -23.28
CA LYS A 101 7.95 -17.95 -24.70
C LYS A 101 7.25 -19.06 -25.52
N ASN A 102 7.69 -20.31 -25.38
CA ASN A 102 7.07 -21.45 -26.07
C ASN A 102 5.58 -21.62 -25.73
N ARG A 103 5.15 -21.24 -24.52
CA ARG A 103 3.73 -21.21 -24.16
C ARG A 103 3.01 -20.01 -24.76
N ALA A 104 3.61 -18.82 -24.71
CA ALA A 104 3.01 -17.60 -25.26
C ALA A 104 2.71 -17.76 -26.76
N ASP A 105 3.58 -18.41 -27.52
CA ASP A 105 3.42 -18.68 -28.95
C ASP A 105 2.25 -19.61 -29.30
N LYS A 106 1.67 -20.31 -28.30
CA LYS A 106 0.46 -21.13 -28.48
C LYS A 106 -0.83 -20.30 -28.45
N PHE A 107 -0.75 -19.04 -28.02
CA PHE A 107 -1.88 -18.13 -27.98
C PHE A 107 -1.86 -17.20 -29.21
N PRO A 108 -3.03 -16.84 -29.75
CA PRO A 108 -3.11 -15.84 -30.81
C PRO A 108 -2.47 -14.52 -30.36
N HIS A 109 -1.56 -14.00 -31.19
CA HIS A 109 -0.95 -12.69 -30.93
C HIS A 109 -1.95 -11.58 -31.27
N LYS A 110 -2.20 -10.72 -30.28
CA LYS A 110 -2.97 -9.49 -30.46
C LYS A 110 -2.17 -8.35 -29.83
N GLU A 111 -2.06 -7.24 -30.55
CA GLU A 111 -1.51 -6.03 -29.97
C GLU A 111 -2.50 -5.51 -28.91
N ILE A 112 -2.06 -5.48 -27.66
CA ILE A 112 -2.89 -5.04 -26.53
C ILE A 112 -2.28 -3.76 -25.98
N LYS A 113 -3.03 -2.67 -26.09
CA LYS A 113 -2.62 -1.36 -25.58
C LYS A 113 -2.96 -1.28 -24.10
N SER A 114 -2.00 -0.80 -23.30
CA SER A 114 -2.23 -0.54 -21.88
C SER A 114 -3.34 0.49 -21.69
N SER A 115 -4.11 0.32 -20.61
CA SER A 115 -5.11 1.31 -20.23
C SER A 115 -4.45 2.63 -19.81
N LYS A 116 -5.15 3.75 -20.02
CA LYS A 116 -4.71 5.05 -19.53
C LYS A 116 -4.48 5.04 -18.02
N ALA A 117 -5.39 4.41 -17.28
CA ALA A 117 -5.28 4.23 -15.84
C ALA A 117 -3.95 3.57 -15.44
N PHE A 118 -3.50 2.54 -16.17
CA PHE A 118 -2.19 1.91 -15.91
C PHE A 118 -1.04 2.91 -16.04
N SER A 119 -0.99 3.67 -17.13
CA SER A 119 0.07 4.67 -17.35
C SER A 119 0.06 5.77 -16.29
N LEU A 120 -1.12 6.29 -15.94
CA LEU A 120 -1.26 7.32 -14.90
C LEU A 120 -0.88 6.81 -13.51
N ILE A 121 -1.30 5.60 -13.14
CA ILE A 121 -0.94 4.98 -11.86
C ILE A 121 0.56 4.71 -11.82
N ARG A 122 1.16 4.17 -12.90
CA ARG A 122 2.61 3.96 -12.98
C ARG A 122 3.36 5.27 -12.76
N MET A 123 2.97 6.33 -13.46
CA MET A 123 3.57 7.66 -13.29
C MET A 123 3.39 8.16 -11.85
N ARG A 124 2.18 8.08 -11.30
CA ARG A 124 1.90 8.47 -9.91
C ARG A 124 2.79 7.74 -8.92
N THR A 125 2.90 6.42 -9.03
CA THR A 125 3.76 5.60 -8.17
C THR A 125 5.21 6.05 -8.31
N GLN A 126 5.72 6.17 -9.53
CA GLN A 126 7.10 6.63 -9.76
C GLN A 126 7.40 7.96 -9.09
N ILE A 127 6.51 8.96 -9.23
CA ILE A 127 6.71 10.28 -8.63
C ILE A 127 6.61 10.20 -7.10
N LEU A 128 5.56 9.57 -6.57
CA LEU A 128 5.28 9.56 -5.13
C LEU A 128 6.24 8.67 -4.33
N THR A 129 6.87 7.66 -4.94
CA THR A 129 7.81 6.76 -4.26
C THR A 129 9.27 7.00 -4.62
N SER A 130 9.57 7.85 -5.59
CA SER A 130 10.97 8.15 -5.91
C SER A 130 11.63 8.90 -4.76
N ASN A 131 12.82 8.45 -4.35
CA ASN A 131 13.69 9.18 -3.42
C ASN A 131 14.35 10.41 -4.09
N ASN A 132 13.97 10.72 -5.34
CA ASN A 132 14.50 11.87 -6.06
C ASN A 132 13.88 13.14 -5.48
N TYR A 133 14.71 14.16 -5.28
CA TYR A 133 14.23 15.49 -4.92
C TYR A 133 13.25 16.00 -5.99
N PRO A 134 12.03 16.43 -5.62
CA PRO A 134 10.99 16.88 -6.55
C PRO A 134 11.49 17.89 -7.61
N LEU A 135 12.43 18.77 -7.23
CA LEU A 135 13.06 19.74 -8.12
C LEU A 135 13.79 19.11 -9.32
N ASN A 136 14.46 17.97 -9.15
CA ASN A 136 15.17 17.31 -10.25
C ASN A 136 14.18 16.74 -11.26
N THR A 137 13.09 16.15 -10.77
CA THR A 137 12.00 15.63 -11.61
C THR A 137 11.34 16.75 -12.41
N ILE A 138 11.05 17.89 -11.77
CA ILE A 138 10.51 19.09 -12.44
C ILE A 138 11.42 19.54 -13.58
N LYS A 139 12.74 19.69 -13.33
CA LYS A 139 13.72 20.09 -14.35
C LYS A 139 13.79 19.12 -15.53
N GLN A 140 13.63 17.82 -15.29
CA GLN A 140 13.63 16.80 -16.35
C GLN A 140 12.34 16.83 -17.19
N PHE A 141 11.22 17.27 -16.62
CA PHE A 141 9.91 17.22 -17.26
C PHE A 141 9.64 18.47 -18.10
N GLN A 142 10.08 19.64 -17.66
CA GLN A 142 9.92 20.92 -18.37
C GLN A 142 10.31 20.89 -19.87
N PRO A 143 11.50 20.41 -20.27
CA PRO A 143 11.86 20.38 -21.69
C PRO A 143 10.95 19.44 -22.51
N LYS A 144 10.48 18.35 -21.91
CA LYS A 144 9.60 17.36 -22.56
C LYS A 144 8.19 17.91 -22.77
N LEU A 145 7.71 18.77 -21.87
CA LEU A 145 6.41 19.45 -22.02
C LEU A 145 6.42 20.48 -23.16
N ASN A 146 7.55 21.14 -23.40
CA ASN A 146 7.72 22.10 -24.49
C ASN A 146 7.81 21.41 -25.86
N ALA A 147 8.25 20.15 -25.90
CA ALA A 147 8.27 19.34 -27.10
C ALA A 147 6.89 18.73 -27.36
N LYS A 148 6.11 19.27 -28.31
CA LYS A 148 4.74 18.82 -28.64
C LYS A 148 4.59 17.29 -28.80
N GLN A 149 5.60 16.61 -29.33
CA GLN A 149 5.58 15.14 -29.53
C GLN A 149 5.71 14.33 -28.23
N GLN A 150 6.25 14.92 -27.17
CA GLN A 150 6.45 14.26 -25.87
C GLN A 150 5.46 14.75 -24.79
N ASN A 151 4.72 15.81 -25.09
CA ASN A 151 3.73 16.40 -24.20
C ASN A 151 2.45 15.54 -24.13
N SER A 152 2.50 14.47 -23.36
CA SER A 152 1.36 13.59 -23.07
C SER A 152 0.64 13.99 -21.79
N GLU A 153 -0.61 13.56 -21.63
CA GLU A 153 -1.37 13.73 -20.39
C GLU A 153 -0.72 13.01 -19.21
N GLU A 154 -0.05 11.87 -19.45
CA GLU A 154 0.74 11.16 -18.43
C GLU A 154 1.89 12.04 -17.92
N LEU A 155 2.60 12.70 -18.83
CA LEU A 155 3.71 13.59 -18.49
C LEU A 155 3.21 14.85 -17.75
N GLN A 156 2.13 15.46 -18.22
CA GLN A 156 1.51 16.62 -17.56
C GLN A 156 1.04 16.26 -16.15
N TYR A 157 0.41 15.09 -15.98
CA TYR A 157 -0.02 14.60 -14.68
C TYR A 157 1.16 14.34 -13.74
N GLY A 158 2.20 13.66 -14.23
CA GLY A 158 3.43 13.44 -13.46
C GLY A 158 4.13 14.76 -13.08
N TYR A 159 4.13 15.75 -13.96
CA TYR A 159 4.66 17.08 -13.68
C TYR A 159 3.87 17.79 -12.58
N ALA A 160 2.53 17.77 -12.66
CA ALA A 160 1.67 18.34 -11.63
C ALA A 160 1.85 17.67 -10.27
N LEU A 161 2.08 16.35 -10.22
CA LEU A 161 2.42 15.63 -9.00
C LEU A 161 3.80 16.02 -8.44
N ALA A 162 4.80 16.22 -9.30
CA ALA A 162 6.12 16.66 -8.87
C ALA A 162 6.07 18.10 -8.31
N LEU A 163 5.31 19.00 -8.96
CA LEU A 163 5.03 20.34 -8.46
C LEU A 163 4.31 20.30 -7.11
N TYR A 164 3.32 19.40 -6.95
CA TYR A 164 2.62 19.18 -5.68
C TYR A 164 3.59 18.77 -4.56
N GLN A 165 4.48 17.78 -4.80
CA GLN A 165 5.50 17.38 -3.82
C GLN A 165 6.48 18.51 -3.49
N ASN A 166 6.72 19.42 -4.43
CA ASN A 166 7.56 20.60 -4.25
C ASN A 166 6.80 21.80 -3.66
N LEU A 167 5.57 21.61 -3.17
CA LEU A 167 4.71 22.64 -2.59
C LEU A 167 4.33 23.79 -3.55
N GLN A 168 4.49 23.57 -4.86
CA GLN A 168 4.15 24.54 -5.91
C GLN A 168 2.68 24.39 -6.36
N PHE A 169 1.76 24.52 -5.40
CA PHE A 169 0.35 24.19 -5.58
C PHE A 169 -0.35 25.03 -6.66
N THR A 170 -0.06 26.32 -6.76
CA THR A 170 -0.66 27.19 -7.78
C THR A 170 -0.31 26.75 -9.20
N GLN A 171 0.96 26.40 -9.45
CA GLN A 171 1.40 25.94 -10.77
C GLN A 171 0.81 24.56 -11.10
N ALA A 172 0.80 23.66 -10.12
CA ALA A 172 0.16 22.35 -10.26
C ALA A 172 -1.34 22.46 -10.57
N ALA A 173 -2.04 23.43 -9.95
CA ALA A 173 -3.46 23.66 -10.16
C ALA A 173 -3.77 24.10 -11.59
N ILE A 174 -2.95 24.97 -12.20
CA ILE A 174 -3.11 25.41 -13.59
C ILE A 174 -3.08 24.20 -14.55
N ILE A 175 -2.05 23.35 -14.42
CA ILE A 175 -1.91 22.15 -15.28
C ILE A 175 -3.04 21.17 -15.03
N THR A 176 -3.41 20.95 -13.77
CA THR A 176 -4.49 20.01 -13.42
C THR A 176 -5.84 20.49 -13.93
N THR A 177 -6.08 21.80 -14.00
CA THR A 177 -7.33 22.38 -14.53
C THR A 177 -7.46 22.09 -16.03
N ASP A 178 -6.39 22.26 -16.80
CA ASP A 178 -6.37 21.91 -18.23
C ASP A 178 -6.60 20.40 -18.44
N LEU A 179 -5.98 19.55 -17.62
CA LEU A 179 -6.20 18.10 -17.64
C LEU A 179 -7.67 17.71 -17.37
N GLN A 180 -8.34 18.36 -16.42
CA GLN A 180 -9.74 18.09 -16.13
C GLN A 180 -10.68 18.50 -17.27
N GLN A 181 -10.42 19.65 -17.90
CA GLN A 181 -11.23 20.12 -19.02
C GLN A 181 -11.12 19.17 -20.21
N LYS A 182 -9.91 18.67 -20.50
CA LYS A 182 -9.67 17.72 -21.59
C LYS A 182 -10.18 16.31 -21.28
N TYR A 183 -10.14 15.90 -20.01
CA TYR A 183 -10.48 14.55 -19.57
C TYR A 183 -11.47 14.57 -18.39
N PRO A 184 -12.73 14.99 -18.62
CA PRO A 184 -13.70 15.22 -17.54
C PRO A 184 -14.17 13.94 -16.83
N HIS A 185 -13.84 12.76 -17.35
CA HIS A 185 -14.17 11.47 -16.74
C HIS A 185 -12.98 10.79 -16.05
N GLU A 186 -11.79 11.40 -16.06
CA GLU A 186 -10.60 10.80 -15.44
C GLU A 186 -10.53 11.17 -13.95
N VAL A 187 -10.85 10.19 -13.11
CA VAL A 187 -10.93 10.34 -11.65
C VAL A 187 -9.60 10.82 -11.05
N LEU A 188 -8.46 10.38 -11.59
CA LEU A 188 -7.15 10.73 -11.04
C LEU A 188 -6.81 12.23 -11.14
N PHE A 189 -7.33 12.91 -12.16
CA PHE A 189 -7.15 14.36 -12.34
C PHE A 189 -8.07 15.15 -11.41
N LYS A 190 -9.29 14.65 -11.16
CA LYS A 190 -10.22 15.22 -10.19
C LYS A 190 -9.71 15.11 -8.76
N MET A 191 -9.21 13.94 -8.39
CA MET A 191 -8.56 13.71 -7.11
C MET A 191 -7.36 14.64 -6.88
N LEU A 192 -6.52 14.84 -7.90
CA LEU A 192 -5.37 15.76 -7.78
C LEU A 192 -5.83 17.21 -7.59
N ALA A 193 -6.85 17.68 -8.30
CA ALA A 193 -7.34 19.05 -8.08
C ALA A 193 -7.99 19.23 -6.72
N ALA A 194 -8.75 18.25 -6.23
CA ALA A 194 -9.28 18.29 -4.87
C ALA A 194 -8.16 18.33 -3.83
N GLN A 195 -7.06 17.59 -4.06
CA GLN A 195 -5.87 17.67 -3.21
C GLN A 195 -5.27 19.08 -3.24
N LEU A 196 -5.05 19.64 -4.43
CA LEU A 196 -4.48 20.98 -4.60
C LEU A 196 -5.37 22.07 -4.01
N ALA A 197 -6.69 21.97 -4.18
CA ALA A 197 -7.65 22.86 -3.54
C ALA A 197 -7.58 22.75 -2.01
N THR A 198 -7.39 21.55 -1.47
CA THR A 198 -7.19 21.33 -0.03
C THR A 198 -5.94 22.07 0.48
N GLU A 199 -4.79 21.90 -0.19
CA GLU A 199 -3.55 22.59 0.19
C GLU A 199 -3.66 24.12 0.06
N ASN A 200 -4.37 24.59 -0.97
CA ASN A 200 -4.65 26.01 -1.18
C ASN A 200 -5.75 26.57 -0.24
N LYS A 201 -6.20 25.80 0.75
CA LYS A 201 -7.24 26.16 1.73
C LYS A 201 -8.63 26.42 1.10
N GLN A 202 -8.85 25.98 -0.12
CA GLN A 202 -10.14 26.04 -0.84
C GLN A 202 -10.99 24.81 -0.48
N LEU A 203 -11.28 24.65 0.82
CA LEU A 203 -11.82 23.40 1.37
C LEU A 203 -13.24 23.10 0.86
N ASP A 204 -14.12 24.10 0.75
CA ASP A 204 -15.47 23.90 0.21
C ASP A 204 -15.45 23.45 -1.25
N HIS A 205 -14.53 24.00 -2.04
CA HIS A 205 -14.34 23.59 -3.43
C HIS A 205 -13.85 22.14 -3.52
N ALA A 206 -12.84 21.77 -2.71
CA ALA A 206 -12.32 20.41 -2.64
C ALA A 206 -13.41 19.39 -2.25
N LEU A 207 -14.20 19.71 -1.22
CA LEU A 207 -15.30 18.87 -0.76
C LEU A 207 -16.38 18.69 -1.83
N ASN A 208 -16.74 19.75 -2.54
CA ASN A 208 -17.72 19.68 -3.62
C ASN A 208 -17.22 18.82 -4.79
N LEU A 209 -15.95 18.97 -5.20
CA LEU A 209 -15.35 18.13 -6.24
C LEU A 209 -15.40 16.65 -5.86
N LEU A 210 -14.96 16.30 -4.64
CA LEU A 210 -14.92 14.92 -4.16
C LEU A 210 -16.31 14.33 -3.96
N LYS A 211 -17.24 15.10 -3.41
CA LYS A 211 -18.64 14.68 -3.24
C LYS A 211 -19.30 14.40 -4.58
N ASN A 212 -19.10 15.26 -5.57
CA ASN A 212 -19.61 15.06 -6.94
C ASN A 212 -18.98 13.83 -7.58
N GLU A 213 -17.72 13.53 -7.31
CA GLU A 213 -17.10 12.34 -7.89
C GLU A 213 -17.55 11.05 -7.21
N LEU A 214 -17.83 11.10 -5.91
CA LEU A 214 -18.38 9.98 -5.15
C LEU A 214 -19.80 9.58 -5.57
N THR A 215 -20.57 10.44 -6.26
CA THR A 215 -21.87 10.03 -6.81
C THR A 215 -21.71 9.03 -7.95
N ASN A 216 -20.69 9.21 -8.79
CA ASN A 216 -20.38 8.32 -9.92
C ASN A 216 -19.50 7.14 -9.52
N HIS A 217 -18.72 7.27 -8.44
CA HIS A 217 -17.73 6.29 -7.99
C HIS A 217 -17.87 5.95 -6.49
N ALA A 218 -19.09 5.58 -6.07
CA ALA A 218 -19.46 5.42 -4.66
C ALA A 218 -18.63 4.41 -3.85
N THR A 219 -18.00 3.44 -4.52
CA THR A 219 -17.17 2.37 -3.94
C THR A 219 -15.67 2.56 -4.19
N TYR A 220 -15.26 3.63 -4.86
CA TYR A 220 -13.86 3.86 -5.18
C TYR A 220 -13.09 4.31 -3.93
N TYR A 221 -12.39 3.37 -3.32
CA TYR A 221 -11.75 3.52 -2.01
C TYR A 221 -10.85 4.76 -1.88
N PRO A 222 -9.98 5.12 -2.86
CA PRO A 222 -9.15 6.31 -2.75
C PRO A 222 -9.95 7.62 -2.61
N LEU A 223 -11.11 7.75 -3.29
CA LEU A 223 -12.00 8.91 -3.13
C LEU A 223 -12.65 8.94 -1.75
N ILE A 224 -13.05 7.77 -1.22
CA ILE A 224 -13.64 7.67 0.12
C ILE A 224 -12.66 8.19 1.17
N ILE A 225 -11.41 7.74 1.10
CA ILE A 225 -10.35 8.17 2.02
C ILE A 225 -10.09 9.66 1.87
N GLN A 226 -9.90 10.14 0.64
CA GLN A 226 -9.60 11.55 0.39
C GLN A 226 -10.74 12.46 0.88
N TYR A 227 -12.00 12.12 0.61
CA TYR A 227 -13.15 12.90 1.08
C TYR A 227 -13.25 12.94 2.61
N GLY A 228 -13.07 11.79 3.28
CA GLY A 228 -13.04 11.74 4.74
C GLY A 228 -11.91 12.57 5.34
N GLN A 229 -10.70 12.51 4.76
CA GLN A 229 -9.57 13.34 5.16
C GLN A 229 -9.85 14.84 4.95
N THR A 230 -10.40 15.22 3.80
CA THR A 230 -10.74 16.62 3.51
C THR A 230 -11.82 17.14 4.47
N LEU A 231 -12.80 16.32 4.87
CA LEU A 231 -13.80 16.71 5.88
C LEU A 231 -13.14 17.02 7.24
N ILE A 232 -12.18 16.20 7.67
CA ILE A 232 -11.42 16.41 8.90
C ILE A 232 -10.57 17.68 8.79
N ILE A 233 -9.86 17.89 7.66
CA ILE A 233 -9.08 19.12 7.43
C ILE A 233 -9.98 20.37 7.45
N ALA A 234 -11.18 20.26 6.89
CA ALA A 234 -12.22 21.30 6.91
C ALA A 234 -12.88 21.51 8.27
N LYS A 235 -12.46 20.77 9.32
CA LYS A 235 -13.07 20.78 10.66
C LYS A 235 -14.56 20.45 10.66
N GLN A 236 -15.03 19.72 9.64
CA GLN A 236 -16.39 19.18 9.56
C GLN A 236 -16.43 17.79 10.24
N SER A 237 -15.92 17.70 11.47
CA SER A 237 -15.64 16.43 12.17
C SER A 237 -16.87 15.54 12.31
N GLN A 238 -18.03 16.13 12.63
CA GLN A 238 -19.28 15.37 12.74
C GLN A 238 -19.68 14.74 11.39
N MET A 239 -19.60 15.51 10.29
CA MET A 239 -19.86 14.98 8.96
C MET A 239 -18.85 13.91 8.56
N ALA A 240 -17.58 14.05 8.95
CA ALA A 240 -16.56 13.02 8.76
C ALA A 240 -16.93 11.74 9.50
N CYS A 241 -17.27 11.82 10.79
CA CYS A 241 -17.71 10.67 11.58
C CYS A 241 -18.89 9.94 10.92
N ASP A 242 -19.93 10.67 10.52
CA ASP A 242 -21.13 10.08 9.94
C ASP A 242 -20.87 9.44 8.57
N PHE A 243 -20.10 10.12 7.72
CA PHE A 243 -19.68 9.59 6.42
C PHE A 243 -18.84 8.32 6.57
N ILE A 244 -17.80 8.34 7.42
CA ILE A 244 -16.87 7.21 7.57
C ILE A 244 -17.59 6.02 8.22
N ARG A 245 -18.45 6.24 9.22
CA ARG A 245 -19.30 5.18 9.80
C ARG A 245 -20.18 4.51 8.75
N ALA A 246 -20.75 5.29 7.83
CA ALA A 246 -21.54 4.74 6.74
C ALA A 246 -20.71 3.84 5.81
N LYS A 247 -19.45 4.20 5.55
CA LYS A 247 -18.53 3.38 4.74
C LYS A 247 -18.03 2.15 5.48
N ILE A 248 -17.79 2.23 6.79
CA ILE A 248 -17.43 1.07 7.63
C ILE A 248 -18.51 -0.01 7.61
N ARG A 249 -19.80 0.37 7.59
CA ARG A 249 -20.89 -0.63 7.45
C ARG A 249 -20.79 -1.46 6.16
N LEU A 250 -20.23 -0.89 5.10
CA LEU A 250 -20.01 -1.58 3.82
C LEU A 250 -18.68 -2.34 3.79
N TYR A 251 -17.68 -1.87 4.55
CA TYR A 251 -16.32 -2.42 4.58
C TYR A 251 -15.84 -2.65 6.03
N PRO A 252 -16.46 -3.58 6.78
CA PRO A 252 -16.23 -3.75 8.22
C PRO A 252 -14.82 -4.25 8.59
N ASN A 253 -14.07 -4.78 7.62
CA ASN A 253 -12.69 -5.26 7.83
C ASN A 253 -11.63 -4.30 7.24
N ASN A 254 -11.98 -3.02 7.03
CA ASN A 254 -11.05 -2.03 6.52
C ASN A 254 -10.41 -1.21 7.65
N SER A 255 -9.19 -1.57 8.05
CA SER A 255 -8.46 -0.87 9.12
C SER A 255 -8.18 0.61 8.80
N GLY A 256 -8.04 0.97 7.53
CA GLY A 256 -7.84 2.36 7.09
C GLY A 256 -9.01 3.27 7.45
N LEU A 257 -10.24 2.81 7.23
CA LEU A 257 -11.45 3.56 7.61
C LEU A 257 -11.58 3.74 9.12
N TYR A 258 -11.21 2.73 9.93
CA TYR A 258 -11.21 2.85 11.38
C TYR A 258 -10.16 3.83 11.91
N ARG A 259 -8.95 3.87 11.30
CA ARG A 259 -7.94 4.89 11.64
C ARG A 259 -8.46 6.30 11.32
N LEU A 260 -9.06 6.49 10.14
CA LEU A 260 -9.63 7.77 9.75
C LEU A 260 -10.81 8.18 10.64
N LEU A 261 -11.66 7.24 11.05
CA LEU A 261 -12.73 7.49 12.01
C LEU A 261 -12.18 7.90 13.37
N ALA A 262 -11.08 7.28 13.83
CA ALA A 262 -10.44 7.65 15.08
C ALA A 262 -9.93 9.10 15.06
N GLU A 263 -9.35 9.54 13.94
CA GLU A 263 -8.94 10.94 13.74
C GLU A 263 -10.14 11.88 13.77
N ALA A 264 -11.24 11.53 13.08
CA ALA A 264 -12.47 12.32 13.10
C ALA A 264 -13.07 12.44 14.51
N TYR A 265 -13.16 11.33 15.26
CA TYR A 265 -13.64 11.33 16.64
C TYR A 265 -12.76 12.18 17.57
N ALA A 266 -11.44 12.07 17.43
CA ALA A 266 -10.51 12.87 18.23
C ALA A 266 -10.72 14.38 17.97
N GLN A 267 -10.88 14.78 16.72
CA GLN A 267 -11.17 16.17 16.36
C GLN A 267 -12.55 16.63 16.85
N ASN A 268 -13.51 15.70 16.97
CA ASN A 268 -14.85 15.96 17.51
C ASN A 268 -14.92 15.85 19.04
N ASN A 269 -13.78 15.80 19.75
CA ASN A 269 -13.67 15.63 21.21
C ASN A 269 -14.30 14.32 21.76
N GLN A 270 -14.55 13.33 20.92
CA GLN A 270 -15.06 12.00 21.28
C GLN A 270 -13.90 11.04 21.57
N ILE A 271 -13.15 11.32 22.64
CA ILE A 271 -11.86 10.66 22.90
C ILE A 271 -11.99 9.16 23.13
N ALA A 272 -13.03 8.70 23.84
CA ALA A 272 -13.22 7.27 24.07
C ALA A 272 -13.51 6.52 22.77
N ASP A 273 -14.38 7.09 21.92
CA ASP A 273 -14.71 6.55 20.60
C ASP A 273 -13.49 6.54 19.67
N ALA A 274 -12.63 7.55 19.76
CA ALA A 274 -11.37 7.59 19.02
C ALA A 274 -10.46 6.41 19.39
N TYR A 275 -10.30 6.13 20.68
CA TYR A 275 -9.52 4.98 21.14
C TYR A 275 -10.15 3.65 20.71
N GLN A 276 -11.48 3.51 20.79
CA GLN A 276 -12.18 2.31 20.34
C GLN A 276 -12.02 2.07 18.83
N ALA A 277 -12.20 3.11 18.01
CA ALA A 277 -12.01 3.03 16.57
C ALA A 277 -10.55 2.67 16.22
N LYS A 278 -9.58 3.29 16.88
CA LYS A 278 -8.17 2.96 16.68
C LYS A 278 -7.85 1.53 17.13
N ALA A 279 -8.40 1.06 18.25
CA ALA A 279 -8.24 -0.32 18.71
C ALA A 279 -8.78 -1.30 17.67
N LYS A 280 -9.95 -1.03 17.08
CA LYS A 280 -10.51 -1.88 16.02
C LYS A 280 -9.63 -1.93 14.77
N ALA A 281 -8.98 -0.82 14.40
CA ALA A 281 -8.01 -0.84 13.32
C ALA A 281 -6.84 -1.80 13.61
N TYR A 282 -6.25 -1.70 14.81
CA TYR A 282 -5.13 -2.55 15.23
C TYR A 282 -5.51 -4.02 15.29
N GLU A 283 -6.71 -4.33 15.76
CA GLU A 283 -7.25 -5.69 15.77
C GLU A 283 -7.34 -6.26 14.35
N ILE A 284 -7.89 -5.51 13.39
CA ILE A 284 -8.00 -5.94 11.98
C ILE A 284 -6.61 -6.21 11.39
N ASP A 285 -5.58 -5.47 11.82
CA ASP A 285 -4.21 -5.66 11.35
C ASP A 285 -3.46 -6.80 12.09
N GLY A 286 -4.09 -7.50 13.04
CA GLY A 286 -3.47 -8.59 13.82
C GLY A 286 -2.68 -8.13 15.05
N TYR A 287 -2.90 -6.90 15.53
CA TYR A 287 -2.22 -6.34 16.70
C TYR A 287 -3.13 -6.31 17.94
N GLY A 288 -3.57 -7.50 18.39
CA GLY A 288 -4.52 -7.69 19.50
C GLY A 288 -4.08 -7.04 20.82
N ARG A 289 -2.85 -7.29 21.25
CA ARG A 289 -2.24 -6.65 22.45
C ARG A 289 -2.29 -5.12 22.40
N GLN A 290 -1.92 -4.53 21.28
CA GLN A 290 -1.93 -3.07 21.11
C GLN A 290 -3.36 -2.53 21.08
N ALA A 291 -4.31 -3.27 20.49
CA ALA A 291 -5.73 -2.93 20.53
C ALA A 291 -6.25 -2.92 21.99
N ALA A 292 -5.92 -3.92 22.79
CA ALA A 292 -6.30 -3.96 24.22
C ALA A 292 -5.72 -2.77 25.02
N LEU A 293 -4.47 -2.39 24.77
CA LEU A 293 -3.87 -1.20 25.39
C LEU A 293 -4.64 0.09 25.05
N LEU A 294 -5.07 0.26 23.80
CA LEU A 294 -5.87 1.40 23.37
C LEU A 294 -7.24 1.43 24.07
N LEU A 295 -7.89 0.27 24.24
CA LEU A 295 -9.14 0.15 24.98
C LEU A 295 -8.97 0.47 26.47
N HIS A 296 -7.85 0.09 27.08
CA HIS A 296 -7.52 0.54 28.44
C HIS A 296 -7.35 2.06 28.54
N GLN A 297 -6.86 2.73 27.49
CA GLN A 297 -6.85 4.21 27.45
C GLN A 297 -8.25 4.78 27.29
N ALA A 298 -9.14 4.13 26.52
CA ALA A 298 -10.55 4.53 26.42
C ALA A 298 -11.24 4.51 27.80
N LEU A 299 -10.96 3.52 28.66
CA LEU A 299 -11.54 3.44 30.01
C LEU A 299 -11.15 4.59 30.95
N LYS A 300 -10.04 5.27 30.66
CA LYS A 300 -9.52 6.41 31.42
C LYS A 300 -10.15 7.74 31.00
N THR A 301 -10.92 7.78 29.92
CA THR A 301 -11.54 9.03 29.48
C THR A 301 -12.61 9.50 30.46
N PRO A 302 -12.63 10.80 30.83
CA PRO A 302 -13.65 11.35 31.72
C PRO A 302 -15.06 11.18 31.14
N LYS A 303 -16.07 11.10 32.01
CA LYS A 303 -17.51 11.04 31.63
C LYS A 303 -17.93 9.83 30.79
N LEU A 304 -17.11 8.77 30.74
CA LEU A 304 -17.51 7.50 30.14
C LEU A 304 -18.66 6.86 30.94
N ASN A 305 -19.79 6.61 30.27
CA ASN A 305 -20.96 6.01 30.93
C ASN A 305 -20.74 4.52 31.27
N THR A 306 -21.64 3.96 32.07
CA THR A 306 -21.53 2.57 32.55
C THR A 306 -21.63 1.55 31.42
N THR A 307 -22.50 1.80 30.43
CA THR A 307 -22.71 0.92 29.28
C THR A 307 -21.46 0.83 28.40
N ASP A 308 -20.88 1.97 28.02
CA ASP A 308 -19.67 2.05 27.20
C ASP A 308 -18.49 1.41 27.93
N ARG A 309 -18.37 1.63 29.25
CA ARG A 309 -17.37 0.97 30.09
C ARG A 309 -17.51 -0.55 30.04
N ALA A 310 -18.73 -1.08 30.14
CA ALA A 310 -18.98 -2.51 30.06
C ALA A 310 -18.63 -3.08 28.67
N ILE A 311 -19.00 -2.38 27.60
CA ILE A 311 -18.66 -2.75 26.21
C ILE A 311 -17.15 -2.81 26.02
N ILE A 312 -16.42 -1.78 26.48
CA ILE A 312 -14.96 -1.72 26.34
C ILE A 312 -14.28 -2.84 27.15
N ASN A 313 -14.72 -3.11 28.38
CA ASN A 313 -14.19 -4.21 29.19
C ASN A 313 -14.42 -5.57 28.52
N ALA A 314 -15.64 -5.84 28.06
CA ALA A 314 -15.96 -7.08 27.35
C ALA A 314 -15.07 -7.26 26.11
N ARG A 315 -14.79 -6.17 25.39
CA ARG A 315 -13.91 -6.22 24.22
C ARG A 315 -12.45 -6.49 24.57
N ILE A 316 -11.95 -5.92 25.68
CA ILE A 316 -10.60 -6.22 26.18
C ILE A 316 -10.47 -7.71 26.49
N ASP A 317 -11.49 -8.31 27.11
CA ASP A 317 -11.44 -9.72 27.47
C ASP A 317 -11.49 -10.63 26.24
N GLN A 318 -12.31 -10.30 25.24
CA GLN A 318 -12.30 -11.00 23.94
C GLN A 318 -10.93 -10.97 23.25
N LEU A 319 -10.25 -9.82 23.26
CA LEU A 319 -8.92 -9.72 22.64
C LEU A 319 -7.86 -10.56 23.37
N LYS A 320 -7.97 -10.71 24.69
CA LYS A 320 -7.06 -11.57 25.48
C LYS A 320 -7.28 -13.06 25.22
N GLU A 321 -8.49 -13.47 24.87
CA GLU A 321 -8.76 -14.86 24.51
C GLU A 321 -8.13 -15.21 23.16
N ILE A 322 -8.29 -14.32 22.17
CA ILE A 322 -7.66 -14.48 20.84
C ILE A 322 -6.13 -14.59 20.97
N ASP A 323 -5.50 -13.72 21.77
CA ASP A 323 -4.04 -13.76 21.99
C ASP A 323 -3.54 -15.05 22.69
N LYS A 324 -4.42 -15.86 23.30
CA LYS A 324 -4.05 -17.15 23.93
C LYS A 324 -4.17 -18.34 22.98
N GLU A 325 -4.94 -18.19 21.92
CA GLU A 325 -5.19 -19.25 20.92
C GLU A 325 -4.16 -19.24 19.78
N GLU A 326 -3.43 -18.12 19.60
CA GLU A 326 -2.27 -17.96 18.71
C GLU A 326 -0.94 -18.35 19.38
#